data_AF-A0A2S9GFJ0-F1
#
_entry.id   AF-A0A2S9GFJ0-F1
#
_cell.length_a   1.000
_cell.length_b   1.000
_cell.length_c   1.000
_cell.angle_alpha   90.00
_cell.angle_beta   90.00
_cell.angle_gamma   90.00
#
_symmetry.space_group_name_H-M   'P 1'
#
loop_
_entity.id
_entity.type
_entity.pdbx_description
1 polymer ?
#
loop_
_entity_poly.entity_id
_entity_poly.type
_entity_poly.pdbx_seq_one_letter_code
_entity_poly.pdbx_strand_id
1 'polypeptide(L)'
;RDTFDIHSGTTLLLVVPMFHANAWGTPYSAAMVGAKLVLPGPNLDGESVYRLMKDEGVTIMQGVPTVWMMLFAYLDEHPEIDAR
;
A
#
# COMPACT_ATOMS: atom_id res chain seq x y z
N ARG A 1 3.67 14.17 -10.61
CA ARG A 1 2.39 13.44 -10.71
C ARG A 1 2.50 12.60 -11.96
N ASP A 2 2.52 11.27 -11.81
CA ASP A 2 2.48 10.33 -12.93
C ASP A 2 1.02 9.94 -13.27
N THR A 3 0.83 8.93 -14.13
CA THR A 3 -0.50 8.44 -14.52
C THR A 3 -1.33 7.90 -13.35
N PHE A 4 -0.70 7.47 -12.26
CA PHE A 4 -1.35 7.00 -11.03
C PHE A 4 -1.46 8.09 -9.95
N ASP A 5 -1.22 9.35 -10.32
CA ASP A 5 -1.12 10.52 -9.43
C ASP A 5 -0.03 10.38 -8.35
N ILE A 6 1.03 9.60 -8.58
CA ILE A 6 2.17 9.53 -7.68
C ILE A 6 2.97 10.83 -7.78
N HIS A 7 3.20 11.49 -6.65
CA HIS A 7 3.99 12.72 -6.52
C HIS A 7 4.81 12.73 -5.23
N SER A 8 5.63 13.78 -5.03
CA SER A 8 6.52 13.91 -3.86
C SER A 8 5.82 13.92 -2.49
N GLY A 9 4.50 14.08 -2.46
CA GLY A 9 3.69 14.06 -1.24
C GLY A 9 2.94 12.75 -1.04
N THR A 10 3.12 11.78 -1.95
CA THR A 10 2.52 10.46 -1.86
C THR A 10 3.31 9.59 -0.88
N THR A 11 2.60 8.92 0.03
CA THR A 11 3.10 7.75 0.75
C THR A 11 2.45 6.52 0.15
N LEU A 12 3.23 5.71 -0.57
CA LEU A 12 2.73 4.56 -1.29
C LEU A 12 3.09 3.25 -0.60
N LEU A 13 2.08 2.44 -0.29
CA LEU A 13 2.27 1.06 0.17
C LEU A 13 2.29 0.09 -1.02
N LEU A 14 3.44 -0.55 -1.23
CA LEU A 14 3.67 -1.41 -2.39
C LEU A 14 3.43 -2.89 -2.05
N VAL A 15 2.16 -3.30 -2.13
CA VAL A 15 1.75 -4.70 -1.92
C VAL A 15 1.95 -5.55 -3.17
N VAL A 16 1.91 -4.95 -4.37
CA VAL A 16 2.25 -5.68 -5.61
C VAL A 16 3.71 -6.17 -5.51
N PRO A 17 3.98 -7.48 -5.66
CA PRO A 17 5.34 -7.99 -5.53
C PRO A 17 6.29 -7.38 -6.57
N MET A 18 7.50 -7.01 -6.16
CA MET A 18 8.50 -6.42 -7.07
C MET A 18 8.90 -7.37 -8.22
N PHE A 19 8.76 -8.68 -8.03
CA PHE A 19 8.98 -9.69 -9.07
C PHE A 19 7.79 -9.84 -10.05
N HIS A 20 6.66 -9.19 -9.79
CA HIS A 20 5.47 -9.26 -10.64
C HIS A 20 5.35 -7.98 -11.48
N ALA A 21 5.72 -8.08 -12.76
CA ALA A 21 5.71 -6.95 -13.71
C ALA A 21 6.39 -5.68 -13.15
N ASN A 22 7.53 -5.85 -12.46
CA ASN A 22 8.29 -4.79 -11.80
C ASN A 22 7.43 -3.92 -10.85
N ALA A 23 6.50 -4.54 -10.12
CA ALA A 23 5.59 -3.82 -9.24
C ALA A 23 4.84 -2.68 -9.97
N TRP A 24 4.44 -2.97 -11.22
CA TRP A 24 3.74 -2.04 -12.12
C TRP A 24 4.51 -0.73 -12.39
N GLY A 25 5.83 -0.77 -12.26
CA GLY A 25 6.71 0.38 -12.46
C GLY A 25 6.77 1.35 -11.28
N THR A 26 6.00 1.10 -10.22
CA THR A 26 5.88 1.98 -9.06
C THR A 26 7.20 2.28 -8.35
N PRO A 27 8.15 1.32 -8.17
CA PRO A 27 9.46 1.66 -7.61
C PRO A 27 10.21 2.74 -8.41
N TYR A 28 10.04 2.73 -9.74
CA TYR A 28 10.67 3.73 -10.62
C TYR A 28 9.94 5.07 -10.55
N SER A 29 8.61 5.08 -10.62
CA SER A 29 7.81 6.30 -10.46
C SER A 29 8.06 6.98 -9.11
N ALA A 30 8.05 6.21 -8.02
CA ALA A 30 8.27 6.71 -6.67
C ALA A 30 9.66 7.36 -6.54
N ALA A 31 10.70 6.70 -7.05
CA ALA A 31 12.05 7.27 -7.06
C ALA A 31 12.15 8.53 -7.93
N MET A 32 11.50 8.55 -9.10
CA MET A 32 11.52 9.69 -10.02
C MET A 32 10.89 10.95 -9.44
N VAL A 33 9.81 10.81 -8.68
CA VAL A 33 9.07 11.96 -8.10
C VAL A 33 9.42 12.26 -6.65
N GLY A 34 10.25 11.41 -6.01
CA GLY A 34 10.59 11.53 -4.59
C GLY A 34 9.44 11.17 -3.64
N ALA A 35 8.59 10.20 -4.00
CA ALA A 35 7.53 9.72 -3.12
C ALA A 35 8.06 8.79 -2.03
N LYS A 36 7.41 8.76 -0.87
CA LYS A 36 7.71 7.78 0.19
C LYS A 36 7.20 6.41 -0.25
N LEU A 37 8.08 5.40 -0.25
CA LEU A 37 7.75 4.02 -0.63
C LEU A 37 7.79 3.11 0.62
N VAL A 38 6.65 2.54 0.98
CA VAL A 38 6.51 1.60 2.10
C VAL A 38 6.52 0.18 1.54
N LEU A 39 7.46 -0.65 2.02
CA LEU A 39 7.67 -2.02 1.57
C LEU A 39 7.18 -2.99 2.66
N PRO A 40 6.10 -3.77 2.42
CA PRO A 40 5.48 -4.61 3.45
C PRO A 40 6.26 -5.89 3.79
N GLY A 41 7.28 -6.23 2.99
CA GLY A 41 7.97 -7.51 3.13
C GLY A 41 7.02 -8.69 2.88
N PRO A 42 7.19 -9.83 3.58
CA PRO A 42 6.39 -11.02 3.34
C PRO A 42 5.02 -11.04 4.03
N ASN A 43 4.78 -10.18 5.02
CA ASN A 43 3.56 -10.22 5.83
C ASN A 43 2.47 -9.37 5.18
N LEU A 44 1.52 -10.04 4.52
CA LEU A 44 0.44 -9.42 3.75
C LEU A 44 -0.95 -9.76 4.31
N ASP A 45 -1.04 -10.24 5.55
CA ASP A 45 -2.31 -10.38 6.26
C ASP A 45 -2.94 -9.01 6.58
N GLY A 46 -4.25 -9.00 6.89
CA GLY A 46 -5.01 -7.78 7.08
C GLY A 46 -4.49 -6.88 8.21
N GLU A 47 -4.08 -7.46 9.33
CA GLU A 47 -3.53 -6.72 10.47
C GLU A 47 -2.20 -6.06 10.09
N SER A 48 -1.26 -6.83 9.52
CA SER A 48 0.05 -6.33 9.11
C SER A 48 -0.07 -5.17 8.11
N VAL A 49 -0.94 -5.32 7.10
CA VAL A 49 -1.19 -4.28 6.10
C VAL A 49 -1.81 -3.04 6.74
N TYR A 50 -2.84 -3.21 7.57
CA TYR A 50 -3.48 -2.10 8.29
C TYR A 50 -2.49 -1.31 9.14
N ARG A 51 -1.64 -2.01 9.92
CA ARG A 51 -0.64 -1.38 10.78
C ARG A 51 0.36 -0.55 9.97
N LEU A 52 0.86 -1.09 8.85
CA LEU A 52 1.72 -0.32 7.95
C LEU A 52 1.00 0.90 7.36
N MET A 53 -0.27 0.76 6.95
CA MET A 53 -1.05 1.88 6.43
C MET A 53 -1.16 3.01 7.45
N LYS A 54 -1.49 2.67 8.69
CA LYS A 54 -1.65 3.61 9.79
C LYS A 54 -0.33 4.25 10.21
N ASP A 55 0.66 3.42 10.52
CA ASP A 55 1.93 3.86 11.11
C ASP A 55 2.74 4.71 10.13
N GLU A 56 2.65 4.42 8.83
CA GLU A 56 3.39 5.15 7.80
C GLU A 56 2.60 6.30 7.16
N GLY A 57 1.31 6.44 7.45
CA GLY A 57 0.44 7.46 6.85
C GLY A 57 0.26 7.25 5.34
N VAL A 58 -0.10 6.03 4.95
CA VAL A 58 -0.25 5.64 3.54
C VAL A 58 -1.40 6.40 2.88
N THR A 59 -1.12 7.04 1.74
CA THR A 59 -2.10 7.80 0.96
C THR A 59 -2.58 7.02 -0.27
N ILE A 60 -1.75 6.12 -0.78
CA ILE A 60 -2.06 5.25 -1.93
C ILE A 60 -1.55 3.84 -1.61
N MET A 61 -2.36 2.82 -1.83
CA MET A 61 -1.92 1.42 -1.78
C MET A 61 -2.14 0.78 -3.16
N GLN A 62 -1.15 0.03 -3.62
CA GLN A 62 -1.29 -0.81 -4.81
C GLN A 62 -1.15 -2.27 -4.42
N GLY A 63 -2.14 -3.08 -4.77
CA GLY A 63 -2.18 -4.50 -4.44
C GLY A 63 -3.21 -5.26 -5.26
N VAL A 64 -3.19 -6.58 -5.13
CA VAL A 64 -4.13 -7.49 -5.79
C VAL A 64 -5.40 -7.69 -4.95
N PRO A 65 -6.56 -8.01 -5.56
CA PRO A 65 -7.85 -8.16 -4.87
C PRO A 65 -7.80 -8.94 -3.56
N THR A 66 -7.07 -10.06 -3.52
CA THR A 66 -6.99 -10.92 -2.33
C THR A 66 -6.43 -10.22 -1.09
N VAL A 67 -5.45 -9.31 -1.25
CA VAL A 67 -4.88 -8.60 -0.08
C VAL A 67 -5.87 -7.56 0.45
N TRP A 68 -6.61 -6.90 -0.43
CA TRP A 68 -7.70 -6.01 -0.02
C TRP A 68 -8.80 -6.75 0.72
N MET A 69 -9.16 -7.96 0.27
CA MET A 69 -10.13 -8.78 0.97
C MET A 69 -9.68 -9.17 2.38
N MET A 70 -8.40 -9.52 2.56
CA MET A 70 -7.85 -9.80 3.89
C MET A 70 -7.85 -8.55 4.79
N LEU A 71 -7.53 -7.38 4.23
CA LEU A 71 -7.63 -6.10 4.96
C LEU A 71 -9.07 -5.79 5.37
N PHE A 72 -10.04 -5.93 4.46
CA PHE A 72 -11.45 -5.66 4.78
C PHE A 72 -12.00 -6.66 5.81
N ALA A 73 -11.64 -7.94 5.71
CA ALA A 73 -12.00 -8.92 6.73
C ALA A 73 -11.47 -8.52 8.12
N TYR A 74 -10.21 -8.06 8.19
CA TYR A 74 -9.64 -7.56 9.43
C TYR A 74 -10.40 -6.34 9.97
N LEU A 75 -10.79 -5.39 9.12
CA LEU A 75 -11.57 -4.21 9.53
C LEU A 75 -12.99 -4.57 10.00
N ASP A 76 -13.66 -5.51 9.33
CA ASP A 76 -15.00 -5.98 9.73
C ASP A 76 -14.98 -6.68 11.10
N GLU A 77 -13.88 -7.37 11.43
CA GLU A 77 -13.66 -7.99 12.74
C GLU A 77 -13.33 -6.98 13.86
N HIS A 78 -12.90 -5.76 13.50
CA HIS A 78 -12.45 -4.71 14.42
C HIS A 78 -13.24 -3.39 14.21
N PRO A 79 -14.56 -3.37 14.52
CA PRO A 79 -15.43 -2.22 14.25
C PRO A 79 -15.08 -0.95 15.05
N GLU A 80 -14.20 -1.04 16.05
CA GLU A 80 -13.62 0.10 16.76
C GLU A 80 -12.61 0.90 15.93
N ILE A 81 -12.10 0.32 14.84
CA ILE A 81 -11.21 1.00 13.90
C ILE A 81 -12.06 1.86 12.97
N ASP A 82 -11.94 3.19 13.08
CA ASP A 82 -12.52 4.08 12.07
C ASP A 82 -11.69 3.98 10.78
N ALA A 83 -12.30 3.38 9.76
CA ALA A 83 -11.69 3.18 8.45
C ALA A 83 -11.86 4.41 7.51
N ARG A 84 -12.45 5.51 8.00
CA ARG A 84 -12.70 6.74 7.23
C ARG A 84 -11.55 7.73 7.27
#